data_AF-X0YWS9-F1
#
_entry.id   AF-X0YWS9-F1
#
_cell.length_a   1.000
_cell.length_b   1.000
_cell.length_c   1.000
_cell.angle_alpha   90.00
_cell.angle_beta   90.00
_cell.angle_gamma   90.00
#
_symmetry.space_group_name_H-M   'P 1'
#
loop_
_entity.id
_entity.type
_entity.pdbx_description
1 polymer ?
#
loop_
_entity_poly.entity_id
_entity_poly.type
_entity_poly.pdbx_seq_one_letter_code
_entity_poly.pdbx_strand_id
1 'polypeptide(L)'
;MQKDDCVLGSVLREFEKQLLVELGYGFDWRSTADTAEPICEQQWYVFQPDQGFLSAKTASANCLAFQGEHIIAIANNNWQDAAVTR
;
A
#
# COMPACT_ATOMS: atom_id res chain seq x y z
N MET A 1 11.94 -25.45 7.92
CA MET A 1 10.69 -25.00 8.55
C MET A 1 10.54 -23.51 8.24
N GLN A 2 10.12 -23.16 7.02
CA GLN A 2 10.16 -21.74 6.57
C GLN A 2 9.23 -21.41 5.40
N LYS A 3 8.55 -22.39 4.79
CA LYS A 3 7.69 -22.18 3.62
C LYS A 3 6.24 -21.84 4.00
N ASP A 4 5.78 -22.34 5.14
CA ASP A 4 4.38 -22.19 5.56
C ASP A 4 4.08 -20.77 6.09
N ASP A 5 5.04 -20.13 6.76
CA ASP A 5 4.90 -18.76 7.30
C ASP A 5 4.79 -17.69 6.19
N CYS A 6 5.53 -17.87 5.09
CA CYS A 6 5.50 -16.96 3.93
C CYS A 6 4.15 -17.02 3.19
N VAL A 7 3.60 -18.22 3.04
CA VAL A 7 2.28 -18.43 2.43
C VAL A 7 1.19 -17.84 3.31
N LEU A 8 1.22 -18.10 4.62
CA LEU A 8 0.23 -17.56 5.55
C LEU A 8 0.26 -16.02 5.59
N GLY A 9 1.45 -15.42 5.58
CA GLY A 9 1.59 -13.95 5.55
C GLY A 9 0.94 -13.33 4.32
N SER A 10 1.12 -13.94 3.14
CA SER A 10 0.51 -13.46 1.89
C SER A 10 -1.02 -13.53 1.93
N VAL A 11 -1.57 -14.65 2.43
CA VAL A 11 -3.03 -14.83 2.59
C VAL A 11 -3.60 -13.81 3.58
N LEU A 12 -2.90 -13.55 4.68
CA LEU A 12 -3.33 -12.56 5.67
C LEU A 12 -3.35 -11.15 5.06
N ARG A 13 -2.32 -10.75 4.30
CA ARG A 13 -2.29 -9.43 3.65
C ARG A 13 -3.40 -9.24 2.62
N GLU A 14 -3.70 -10.28 1.84
CA GLU A 14 -4.82 -10.23 0.90
C GLU A 14 -6.17 -10.10 1.63
N PHE A 15 -6.37 -10.86 2.71
CA PHE A 15 -7.55 -10.75 3.56
C PHE A 15 -7.69 -9.34 4.17
N GLU A 16 -6.63 -8.78 4.74
CA GLU A 16 -6.63 -7.42 5.32
C GLU A 16 -7.01 -6.35 4.29
N LYS A 17 -6.44 -6.43 3.09
CA LYS A 17 -6.76 -5.50 2.00
C LYS A 17 -8.23 -5.59 1.60
N GLN A 18 -8.79 -6.79 1.50
CA GLN A 18 -10.21 -7.00 1.20
C GLN A 18 -11.10 -6.49 2.34
N LEU A 19 -10.72 -6.75 3.59
CA LEU A 19 -11.43 -6.29 4.77
C LEU A 19 -11.54 -4.75 4.82
N LEU A 20 -10.47 -4.03 4.49
CA LEU A 20 -10.50 -2.57 4.42
C LEU A 20 -11.56 -2.04 3.44
N VAL A 21 -11.73 -2.71 2.29
CA VAL A 21 -12.77 -2.37 1.32
C VAL A 21 -14.16 -2.61 1.89
N GLU A 22 -14.39 -3.77 2.50
CA GLU A 22 -15.68 -4.11 3.12
C GLU A 22 -16.07 -3.18 4.28
N LEU A 23 -15.08 -2.64 5.01
CA LEU A 23 -15.28 -1.65 6.06
C LEU A 23 -15.55 -0.24 5.54
N GLY A 24 -15.46 -0.01 4.22
CA GLY A 24 -15.69 1.30 3.60
C GLY A 24 -14.46 2.20 3.52
N TYR A 25 -13.25 1.70 3.83
CA TYR A 25 -11.98 2.42 3.63
C TYR A 25 -11.48 2.32 2.18
N GLY A 26 -12.39 2.33 1.21
CA GLY A 26 -12.06 2.24 -0.21
C GLY A 26 -11.42 3.53 -0.70
N PHE A 27 -10.10 3.55 -0.86
CA PHE A 27 -9.35 4.59 -1.56
C PHE A 27 -8.78 4.07 -2.88
N ASP A 28 -8.42 4.98 -3.78
CA ASP A 28 -7.75 4.61 -5.03
C ASP A 28 -6.30 4.19 -4.76
N TRP A 29 -5.94 3.00 -5.23
CA TRP A 29 -4.60 2.45 -5.15
C TRP A 29 -3.69 2.90 -6.30
N ARG A 30 -4.27 3.48 -7.36
CA ARG A 30 -3.59 3.75 -8.63
C ARG A 30 -3.34 5.23 -8.87
N SER A 31 -4.06 6.11 -8.18
CA SER A 31 -3.93 7.55 -8.33
C SER A 31 -3.88 8.26 -6.98
N THR A 32 -3.24 9.42 -6.96
CA THR A 32 -3.23 10.29 -5.79
C THR A 32 -4.58 10.96 -5.56
N ALA A 33 -4.93 11.20 -4.30
CA ALA A 33 -6.19 11.86 -3.94
C ALA A 33 -6.13 13.39 -4.10
N ASP A 34 -4.93 13.99 -4.04
CA ASP A 34 -4.72 15.43 -4.15
C ASP A 34 -4.62 15.93 -5.60
N THR A 35 -3.96 15.18 -6.48
CA THR A 35 -3.72 15.59 -7.87
C THR A 35 -4.41 14.73 -8.91
N ALA A 36 -4.99 13.58 -8.51
CA ALA A 36 -5.52 12.56 -9.42
C ALA A 36 -4.48 12.03 -10.43
N GLU A 37 -3.19 12.20 -10.13
CA GLU A 37 -2.10 11.68 -10.96
C GLU A 37 -1.80 10.22 -10.61
N PRO A 38 -1.33 9.40 -11.58
CA PRO A 38 -0.96 8.03 -11.31
C PRO A 38 0.17 7.90 -10.27
N ILE A 39 0.07 6.87 -9.43
CA ILE A 39 1.17 6.46 -8.55
C ILE A 39 2.34 5.96 -9.40
N CYS A 40 3.52 6.51 -9.14
CA CYS A 40 4.77 6.23 -9.84
C CYS A 40 5.75 5.52 -8.89
N GLU A 41 6.44 4.49 -9.37
CA GLU A 41 7.33 3.63 -8.57
C GLU A 41 8.41 4.41 -7.79
N GLN A 42 9.01 5.42 -8.42
CA GLN A 42 10.15 6.17 -7.89
C GLN A 42 9.76 7.40 -7.04
N GLN A 43 8.48 7.56 -6.71
CA GLN A 43 7.97 8.68 -5.91
C GLN A 43 7.55 8.23 -4.50
N TRP A 44 7.39 9.22 -3.61
CA TRP A 44 6.91 9.01 -2.26
C TRP A 44 5.50 9.55 -2.10
N TYR A 45 4.74 8.87 -1.24
CA TYR A 45 3.34 9.21 -0.96
C TYR A 45 3.07 9.11 0.52
N VAL A 46 2.19 9.97 1.02
CA VAL A 46 1.68 9.86 2.40
C VAL A 46 0.28 9.28 2.35
N PHE A 47 0.04 8.24 3.15
CA PHE A 47 -1.30 7.68 3.30
C PHE A 47 -2.10 8.47 4.34
N GLN A 48 -3.28 8.92 3.96
CA GLN A 48 -4.31 9.43 4.86
C GLN A 48 -5.53 8.51 4.82
N PRO A 49 -5.94 7.90 5.95
CA PRO A 49 -7.03 6.92 5.98
C PRO A 49 -8.33 7.36 5.31
N ASP A 50 -8.69 8.64 5.43
CA ASP A 50 -9.95 9.19 4.91
C ASP A 50 -9.87 9.66 3.46
N GLN A 51 -8.67 9.70 2.86
CA GLN A 51 -8.46 10.27 1.51
C GLN A 51 -7.75 9.30 0.56
N GLY A 52 -6.81 8.49 1.05
CA GLY A 52 -5.92 7.67 0.24
C GLY A 52 -4.49 8.22 0.21
N PHE A 53 -3.81 8.06 -0.92
CA PHE A 53 -2.41 8.49 -1.10
C PHE A 53 -2.32 9.93 -1.57
N LEU A 54 -1.52 10.73 -0.87
CA LEU A 54 -1.19 12.10 -1.25
C LEU A 54 0.24 12.19 -1.76
N SER A 55 0.48 13.05 -2.74
CA SER A 55 1.83 13.29 -3.26
C SER A 55 2.77 13.81 -2.15
N ALA A 56 4.00 13.28 -2.07
CA ALA A 56 4.99 13.70 -1.09
C ALA A 56 6.37 13.89 -1.72
N LYS A 57 7.04 15.00 -1.37
CA LYS A 57 8.41 15.26 -1.86
C LYS A 57 9.46 14.38 -1.19
N THR A 58 9.22 13.96 0.04
CA THR A 58 10.14 13.15 0.85
C THR A 58 9.39 12.34 1.88
N ALA A 59 9.95 11.17 2.23
CA ALA A 59 9.52 10.43 3.42
C ALA A 59 9.80 11.26 4.68
N SER A 60 8.81 11.37 5.56
CA SER A 60 8.99 11.93 6.89
C SER A 60 8.63 10.87 7.92
N ALA A 61 9.43 10.73 8.96
CA ALA A 61 9.21 9.76 10.03
C ALA A 61 7.90 9.98 10.80
N ASN A 62 7.31 11.17 10.68
CA ASN A 62 6.08 11.55 11.39
C ASN A 62 4.80 11.31 10.57
N CYS A 63 4.91 10.76 9.36
CA CYS A 63 3.76 10.39 8.55
C CYS A 63 3.92 8.97 7.99
N LEU A 64 2.79 8.36 7.65
CA LEU A 64 2.76 7.05 6.98
C LEU A 64 3.19 7.23 5.52
N ALA A 65 4.50 7.39 5.31
CA ALA A 65 5.11 7.58 4.01
C ALA A 65 5.48 6.24 3.37
N PHE A 66 5.11 6.08 2.09
CA PHE A 66 5.32 4.87 1.31
C PHE A 66 5.96 5.21 -0.03
N GLN A 67 6.84 4.34 -0.49
CA GLN A 67 7.36 4.41 -1.86
C GLN A 67 6.32 3.86 -2.83
N GLY A 68 6.21 4.47 -4.01
CA GLY A 68 5.21 4.09 -5.01
C GLY A 68 5.33 2.63 -5.45
N GLU A 69 6.55 2.08 -5.53
CA GLU A 69 6.73 0.67 -5.89
C GLU A 69 6.01 -0.28 -4.93
N HIS A 70 6.01 0.02 -3.63
CA HIS A 70 5.31 -0.77 -2.63
C HIS A 70 3.78 -0.63 -2.75
N ILE A 71 3.29 0.59 -3.01
CA ILE A 71 1.86 0.83 -3.25
C ILE A 71 1.38 0.05 -4.46
N ILE A 72 2.14 0.09 -5.56
CA ILE A 72 1.85 -0.64 -6.80
C ILE A 72 1.88 -2.16 -6.56
N ALA A 73 2.85 -2.66 -5.80
CA ALA A 73 2.90 -4.07 -5.42
C ALA A 73 1.64 -4.50 -4.65
N ILE A 74 1.24 -3.73 -3.64
CA ILE A 74 0.00 -3.99 -2.87
C ILE A 74 -1.23 -3.89 -3.78
N ALA A 75 -1.31 -2.87 -4.64
CA ALA A 75 -2.41 -2.68 -5.59
C ALA A 75 -2.61 -3.93 -6.48
N ASN A 76 -1.52 -4.54 -6.89
CA ASN A 76 -1.47 -5.73 -7.75
C ASN A 76 -1.52 -7.07 -6.97
N ASN A 77 -1.75 -7.07 -5.65
CA ASN A 77 -1.71 -8.25 -4.79
C ASN A 77 -0.37 -9.02 -4.90
N ASN A 78 0.73 -8.30 -5.14
CA ASN A 78 2.06 -8.88 -5.18
C ASN A 78 2.68 -8.87 -3.78
N TRP A 79 2.53 -9.97 -3.05
CA TRP A 79 3.00 -10.15 -1.67
C TRP A 79 4.38 -10.82 -1.57
N GLN A 80 5.12 -10.94 -2.67
CA GLN A 80 6.43 -11.61 -2.65
C GLN A 80 7.54 -10.77 -2.02
N ASP A 81 7.32 -9.46 -1.87
CA ASP A 81 8.28 -8.56 -1.24
C ASP A 81 8.10 -8.54 0.29
N ALA A 82 9.21 -8.67 1.00
CA ALA A 82 9.25 -8.55 2.45
C ALA A 82 8.81 -7.14 2.93
N ALA A 83 9.04 -6.10 2.14
CA ALA A 83 8.66 -4.73 2.47
C ALA A 83 7.15 -4.51 2.52
N VAL A 84 6.35 -5.33 1.80
CA VAL A 84 4.88 -5.24 1.79
C VAL A 84 4.19 -6.32 2.64
N THR A 85 4.95 -7.25 3.22
CA THR A 85 4.42 -8.33 4.06
C THR A 85 4.75 -8.18 5.54
N ARG A 86 5.78 -7.41 5.91
CA ARG A 86 6.22 -7.19 7.31
C ARG A 86 5.42 -6.13 8.06
#